data_AF-A0A7S1MUY7-F1
#
_entry.id   AF-A0A7S1MUY7-F1
#
_cell.length_a   1.000
_cell.length_b   1.000
_cell.length_c   1.000
_cell.angle_alpha   90.00
_cell.angle_beta   90.00
_cell.angle_gamma   90.00
#
_symmetry.space_group_name_H-M   'P 1'
#
loop_
_entity.id
_entity.type
_entity.pdbx_description
1 polymer ?
#
loop_
_entity_poly.entity_id
_entity_poly.type
_entity_poly.pdbx_seq_one_letter_code
_entity_poly.pdbx_strand_id
1 'polypeptide(L)'
;KKVVCDGYAWLHKGAYSCAVALCEGEQTDAYLNYPIHLVNMMKYYNVTPVVVLDGASLPGKHGTNVGRRERRRDMMERGKKLKGQGDAVGAERAYQAAVSVTTTMARKLHEALTKLGVQCIIAPFEADAQMASIVLSGHASAVVTEDSDLIPYGVESCIYKLDRFGGCLVL
;
A
#
# COMPACT_ATOMS: atom_id res chain seq x y z
N LYS A 1 -10.03 15.38 -12.55
CA LYS A 1 -10.95 14.72 -11.58
C LYS A 1 -10.14 14.25 -10.37
N LYS A 2 -10.69 14.27 -9.15
CA LYS A 2 -9.96 13.85 -7.94
C LYS A 2 -10.30 12.40 -7.59
N VAL A 3 -9.28 11.60 -7.28
CA VAL A 3 -9.44 10.20 -6.85
C VAL A 3 -8.69 9.99 -5.54
N VAL A 4 -9.28 9.24 -4.62
CA VAL A 4 -8.62 8.86 -3.37
C VAL A 4 -7.94 7.50 -3.55
N CYS A 5 -6.75 7.31 -3.00
CA CYS A 5 -5.92 6.14 -3.24
C CYS A 5 -5.47 5.51 -1.93
N ASP A 6 -5.53 4.19 -1.84
CA ASP A 6 -4.98 3.43 -0.73
C ASP A 6 -3.43 3.42 -0.78
N GLY A 7 -2.81 4.18 0.12
CA GLY A 7 -1.35 4.27 0.21
C GLY A 7 -0.69 3.03 0.79
N TYR A 8 -1.36 2.27 1.67
CA TYR A 8 -0.79 1.05 2.25
C TYR A 8 -0.77 -0.10 1.23
N ALA A 9 -1.81 -0.23 0.41
CA ALA A 9 -1.81 -1.16 -0.72
C ALA A 9 -0.63 -0.89 -1.67
N TRP A 10 -0.34 0.38 -1.96
CA TRP A 10 0.79 0.74 -2.81
C TRP A 10 2.15 0.49 -2.15
N LEU A 11 2.29 0.78 -0.84
CA LEU A 11 3.50 0.45 -0.09
C LEU A 11 3.78 -1.05 -0.06
N HIS A 12 2.74 -1.87 0.12
CA HIS A 12 2.87 -3.32 0.08
C HIS A 12 3.39 -3.80 -1.29
N LYS A 13 2.81 -3.32 -2.40
CA LYS A 13 3.28 -3.65 -3.75
C LYS A 13 4.70 -3.15 -4.02
N GLY A 14 5.03 -1.93 -3.56
CA GLY A 14 6.39 -1.38 -3.67
C GLY A 14 7.42 -2.21 -2.90
N ALA A 15 7.09 -2.63 -1.68
CA ALA A 15 7.97 -3.41 -0.81
C ALA A 15 8.42 -4.74 -1.41
N TYR A 16 7.62 -5.36 -2.30
CA TYR A 16 8.00 -6.60 -2.98
C TYR A 16 9.25 -6.46 -3.84
N SER A 17 9.46 -5.29 -4.45
CA SER A 17 10.64 -5.02 -5.30
C SER A 17 11.96 -4.94 -4.54
N CYS A 18 11.92 -4.75 -3.21
CA CYS A 18 13.08 -4.68 -2.35
C CYS A 18 12.92 -5.50 -1.07
N ALA A 19 12.12 -6.56 -1.14
CA ALA A 19 11.76 -7.38 0.03
C ALA A 19 12.99 -7.99 0.71
N VAL A 20 13.98 -8.44 -0.08
CA VAL A 20 15.24 -8.98 0.43
C VAL A 20 15.97 -7.95 1.30
N ALA A 21 16.25 -6.77 0.74
CA ALA A 21 16.93 -5.68 1.44
C ALA A 21 16.17 -5.27 2.72
N LEU A 22 14.85 -5.09 2.62
CA LEU A 22 14.00 -4.73 3.76
C LEU A 22 14.02 -5.79 4.87
N CYS A 23 13.91 -7.07 4.51
CA CYS A 23 13.96 -8.18 5.47
C CYS A 23 15.35 -8.30 6.12
N GLU A 24 16.42 -8.02 5.38
CA GLU A 24 17.80 -8.14 5.89
C GLU A 24 18.28 -6.90 6.65
N GLY A 25 17.42 -5.88 6.79
CA GLY A 25 17.74 -4.66 7.52
C GLY A 25 18.64 -3.69 6.74
N GLU A 26 18.78 -3.89 5.44
CA GLU A 26 19.48 -2.95 4.57
C GLU A 26 18.65 -1.68 4.39
N GLN A 27 19.33 -0.54 4.37
CA GLN A 27 18.67 0.73 4.10
C GLN A 27 18.31 0.82 2.62
N THR A 28 17.02 0.94 2.33
CA THR A 28 16.51 1.12 0.97
C THR A 28 15.26 1.98 0.99
N ASP A 29 15.03 2.72 -0.09
CA ASP A 29 13.79 3.49 -0.34
C ASP A 29 13.13 3.08 -1.67
N ALA A 30 13.57 1.97 -2.28
CA ALA A 30 13.06 1.49 -3.57
C ALA A 30 11.54 1.19 -3.56
N TYR A 31 10.97 0.90 -2.38
CA TYR A 31 9.53 0.71 -2.22
C TYR A 31 8.71 1.97 -2.53
N LEU A 32 9.32 3.16 -2.54
CA LEU A 32 8.66 4.41 -2.93
C LEU A 32 8.48 4.55 -4.44
N ASN A 33 9.24 3.82 -5.25
CA ASN A 33 9.19 3.94 -6.71
C ASN A 33 7.79 3.61 -7.25
N TYR A 34 7.15 2.58 -6.70
CA TYR A 34 5.81 2.15 -7.12
C TYR A 34 4.73 3.22 -6.87
N PRO A 35 4.51 3.72 -5.63
CA PRO A 35 3.52 4.76 -5.38
C PRO A 35 3.83 6.07 -6.12
N ILE A 36 5.11 6.47 -6.21
CA ILE A 36 5.51 7.69 -6.94
C ILE A 36 5.19 7.56 -8.44
N HIS A 37 5.43 6.38 -9.02
CA HIS A 37 5.09 6.11 -10.41
C HIS A 37 3.58 6.26 -10.66
N LEU A 38 2.74 5.66 -9.82
CA LEU A 38 1.28 5.77 -9.97
C LEU A 38 0.78 7.21 -9.84
N VAL A 39 1.33 7.97 -8.90
CA VAL A 39 1.03 9.39 -8.73
C VAL A 39 1.39 10.20 -9.97
N ASN A 40 2.59 10.00 -10.53
CA ASN A 40 3.03 10.70 -11.73
C ASN A 40 2.20 10.30 -12.94
N MET A 41 1.84 9.02 -13.06
CA MET A 41 0.95 8.51 -14.10
C MET A 41 -0.44 9.18 -14.01
N MET A 42 -1.03 9.27 -12.82
CA MET A 42 -2.33 9.95 -12.64
C MET A 42 -2.24 11.43 -13.02
N LYS A 43 -1.18 12.13 -12.59
CA LYS A 43 -0.94 13.52 -12.97
C LYS A 43 -0.81 13.70 -14.48
N TYR A 44 -0.10 12.81 -15.15
CA TYR A 44 0.05 12.81 -16.60
C TYR A 44 -1.31 12.76 -17.32
N TYR A 45 -2.25 11.96 -16.81
CA TYR A 45 -3.63 11.89 -17.31
C TYR A 45 -4.58 12.94 -16.71
N ASN A 46 -4.07 14.02 -16.10
CA ASN A 46 -4.86 15.10 -15.48
C ASN A 46 -5.83 14.62 -14.38
N VAL A 47 -5.45 13.55 -13.69
CA VAL A 47 -6.12 13.06 -12.48
C VAL A 47 -5.37 13.59 -11.26
N THR A 48 -6.11 14.09 -10.27
CA THR A 48 -5.55 14.60 -9.01
C THR A 48 -5.63 13.51 -7.95
N PRO A 49 -4.53 12.81 -7.62
CA PRO A 49 -4.53 11.82 -6.55
C PRO A 49 -4.58 12.50 -5.17
N VAL A 50 -5.35 11.89 -4.26
CA VAL A 50 -5.24 12.11 -2.81
C VAL A 50 -4.91 10.76 -2.18
N VAL A 51 -3.76 10.64 -1.56
CA VAL A 51 -3.33 9.38 -0.95
C VAL A 51 -3.81 9.34 0.51
N VAL A 52 -4.42 8.24 0.91
CA VAL A 52 -4.85 7.99 2.29
C VAL A 52 -3.98 6.89 2.89
N LEU A 53 -3.44 7.14 4.08
CA LEU A 53 -2.65 6.18 4.86
C LEU A 53 -3.43 5.78 6.11
N ASP A 54 -3.27 4.54 6.55
CA ASP A 54 -3.78 4.09 7.84
C ASP A 54 -3.16 4.88 9.00
N GLY A 55 -3.95 5.11 10.04
CA GLY A 55 -3.54 5.62 11.33
C GLY A 55 -3.51 4.51 12.39
N ALA A 56 -4.31 4.69 13.45
CA ALA A 56 -4.31 3.75 14.57
C ALA A 56 -4.97 2.41 14.20
N SER A 57 -4.48 1.32 14.79
CA SER A 57 -5.11 0.00 14.61
C SER A 57 -6.41 -0.10 15.41
N LEU A 58 -7.44 -0.70 14.81
CA LEU A 58 -8.70 -0.99 15.51
C LEU A 58 -8.54 -2.15 16.51
N PRO A 59 -9.19 -2.09 17.70
CA PRO A 59 -9.18 -3.20 18.67
C PRO A 59 -9.69 -4.52 18.08
N GLY A 60 -10.71 -4.46 17.23
CA GLY A 60 -11.29 -5.64 16.57
C GLY A 60 -10.37 -6.37 15.59
N LYS A 61 -9.29 -5.73 15.10
CA LYS A 61 -8.31 -6.37 14.20
C LYS A 61 -7.12 -7.02 14.92
N HIS A 62 -7.11 -7.03 16.25
CA HIS A 62 -5.98 -7.56 17.02
C HIS A 62 -5.67 -9.03 16.67
N GLY A 63 -6.68 -9.90 16.62
CA GLY A 63 -6.50 -11.32 16.27
C GLY A 63 -5.93 -11.53 14.85
N THR A 64 -6.47 -10.82 13.86
CA THR A 64 -5.98 -10.89 12.47
C THR A 64 -4.54 -10.38 12.35
N ASN A 65 -4.18 -9.34 13.10
CA ASN A 65 -2.84 -8.79 13.12
C ASN A 65 -1.81 -9.75 13.75
N VAL A 66 -2.21 -10.52 14.77
CA VAL A 66 -1.37 -11.58 15.35
C VAL A 66 -1.07 -12.66 14.33
N GLY A 67 -2.09 -13.21 13.66
CA GLY A 67 -1.89 -14.25 12.64
C GLY A 67 -1.03 -13.77 11.45
N ARG A 68 -1.23 -12.52 11.01
CA ARG A 68 -0.36 -11.89 9.99
C ARG A 68 1.10 -11.78 10.47
N ARG A 69 1.32 -11.44 11.74
CA ARG A 69 2.66 -11.31 12.33
C ARG A 69 3.36 -12.66 12.44
N GLU A 70 2.67 -13.71 12.88
CA GLU A 70 3.21 -15.06 12.97
C GLU A 70 3.60 -15.59 11.59
N ARG A 71 2.70 -15.50 10.61
CA ARG A 71 3.00 -15.91 9.24
C ARG A 71 4.22 -15.19 8.66
N ARG A 72 4.37 -13.89 8.92
CA ARG A 72 5.55 -13.13 8.46
C ARG A 72 6.83 -13.61 9.12
N ARG A 73 6.81 -13.91 10.42
CA ARG A 73 7.97 -14.49 11.14
C ARG A 73 8.39 -15.82 10.52
N ASP A 74 7.43 -16.71 10.27
CA ASP A 74 7.73 -18.04 9.72
C ASP A 74 8.28 -17.94 8.29
N MET A 75 7.74 -17.01 7.48
CA MET A 75 8.27 -16.72 6.13
C MET A 75 9.66 -16.08 6.18
N MET A 76 9.94 -15.25 7.18
CA MET A 76 11.25 -14.64 7.38
C MET A 76 12.33 -15.69 7.68
N GLU A 77 12.03 -16.64 8.58
CA GLU A 77 12.92 -17.76 8.89
C GLU A 77 13.14 -18.67 7.66
N ARG A 78 12.06 -18.94 6.91
CA ARG A 78 12.14 -19.70 5.65
C ARG A 78 13.03 -18.99 4.62
N GLY A 79 12.91 -17.68 4.47
CA GLY A 79 13.73 -16.88 3.54
C GLY A 79 15.22 -16.98 3.87
N LYS A 80 15.59 -16.82 5.14
CA LYS A 80 16.97 -16.97 5.61
C LYS A 80 17.53 -18.38 5.33
N LYS A 81 16.73 -19.42 5.58
CA LYS A 81 17.14 -20.81 5.33
C LYS A 81 17.39 -21.08 3.85
N LEU A 82 16.48 -20.67 2.97
CA LEU A 82 16.61 -20.87 1.52
C LEU A 82 17.80 -20.09 0.96
N LYS A 83 18.05 -18.87 1.45
CA LYS A 83 19.23 -18.09 1.08
C LYS A 83 20.53 -18.81 1.47
N GLY A 84 20.61 -19.35 2.68
CA GLY A 84 21.76 -20.13 3.15
C GLY A 84 22.01 -21.42 2.34
N GLN A 85 20.98 -21.94 1.67
CA GLN A 85 21.07 -23.10 0.77
C GLN A 85 21.41 -22.72 -0.68
N GLY A 86 21.55 -21.43 -1.00
CA GLY A 86 21.78 -20.94 -2.36
C GLY A 86 20.53 -20.84 -3.23
N ASP A 87 19.33 -21.11 -2.69
CA ASP A 87 18.06 -20.93 -3.41
C ASP A 87 17.60 -19.47 -3.34
N ALA A 88 18.18 -18.64 -4.22
CA ALA A 88 17.88 -17.21 -4.29
C ALA A 88 16.40 -16.93 -4.63
N VAL A 89 15.81 -17.69 -5.57
CA VAL A 89 14.43 -17.48 -6.03
C VAL A 89 13.43 -17.86 -4.94
N GLY A 90 13.65 -18.99 -4.26
CA GLY A 90 12.84 -19.40 -3.12
C GLY A 90 12.95 -18.43 -1.95
N ALA A 91 14.16 -17.94 -1.66
CA ALA A 91 14.38 -16.94 -0.63
C ALA A 91 13.64 -15.62 -0.93
N GLU A 92 13.72 -15.11 -2.16
CA GLU A 92 13.03 -13.90 -2.57
C GLU A 92 11.51 -14.01 -2.37
N ARG A 93 10.89 -15.11 -2.81
CA ARG A 93 9.45 -15.35 -2.61
C ARG A 93 9.07 -15.41 -1.13
N ALA A 94 9.90 -16.05 -0.31
CA ALA A 94 9.67 -16.11 1.14
C ALA A 94 9.80 -14.72 1.78
N TYR A 95 10.79 -13.92 1.37
CA TYR A 95 10.96 -12.54 1.85
C TYR A 95 9.80 -11.63 1.40
N GLN A 96 9.30 -11.75 0.16
CA GLN A 96 8.10 -11.04 -0.28
C GLN A 96 6.87 -11.37 0.58
N ALA A 97 6.76 -12.62 1.05
CA ALA A 97 5.68 -13.03 1.97
C ALA A 97 5.95 -12.59 3.44
N ALA A 98 7.19 -12.30 3.80
CA ALA A 98 7.60 -11.87 5.13
C ALA A 98 7.56 -10.35 5.33
N VAL A 99 7.76 -9.58 4.26
CA VAL A 99 7.93 -8.13 4.33
C VAL A 99 6.71 -7.45 4.97
N SER A 100 6.98 -6.51 5.87
CA SER A 100 5.96 -5.71 6.55
C SER A 100 6.20 -4.24 6.24
N VAL A 101 5.13 -3.54 5.86
CA VAL A 101 5.14 -2.08 5.78
C VAL A 101 5.20 -1.52 7.19
N THR A 102 6.10 -0.57 7.43
CA THR A 102 6.30 0.08 8.73
C THR A 102 5.80 1.53 8.70
N THR A 103 5.50 2.10 9.88
CA THR A 103 5.15 3.51 10.00
C THR A 103 6.25 4.44 9.46
N THR A 104 7.52 4.03 9.56
CA THR A 104 8.65 4.78 8.97
C THR A 104 8.57 4.83 7.45
N MET A 105 8.21 3.72 6.79
CA MET A 105 8.00 3.68 5.34
C MET A 105 6.80 4.57 4.94
N ALA A 106 5.71 4.52 5.70
CA ALA A 106 4.55 5.38 5.47
C ALA A 106 4.88 6.87 5.62
N ARG A 107 5.67 7.24 6.65
CA ARG A 107 6.18 8.61 6.82
C ARG A 107 7.04 9.06 5.62
N LYS A 108 7.96 8.21 5.16
CA LYS A 108 8.81 8.51 4.00
C LYS A 108 7.97 8.71 2.73
N LEU A 109 6.91 7.93 2.55
CA LEU A 109 5.96 8.14 1.45
C LEU A 109 5.24 9.48 1.59
N HIS A 110 4.70 9.81 2.78
CA HIS A 110 4.06 11.11 3.03
C HIS A 110 4.99 12.29 2.70
N GLU A 111 6.26 12.21 3.08
CA GLU A 111 7.27 13.23 2.75
C GLU A 111 7.53 13.33 1.24
N ALA A 112 7.63 12.19 0.55
CA ALA A 112 7.80 12.16 -0.90
C ALA A 112 6.59 12.77 -1.63
N LEU A 113 5.37 12.44 -1.21
CA LEU A 113 4.13 12.98 -1.78
C LEU A 113 4.00 14.48 -1.53
N THR A 114 4.33 14.95 -0.32
CA THR A 114 4.35 16.38 0.00
C THR A 114 5.28 17.15 -0.93
N LYS A 115 6.50 16.63 -1.18
CA LYS A 115 7.45 17.24 -2.12
C LYS A 115 6.94 17.28 -3.55
N LEU A 116 6.11 16.31 -3.93
CA LEU A 116 5.43 16.27 -5.23
C LEU A 116 4.17 17.14 -5.28
N GLY A 117 3.81 17.84 -4.20
CA GLY A 117 2.58 18.64 -4.14
C GLY A 117 1.31 17.79 -4.21
N VAL A 118 1.36 16.56 -3.70
CA VAL A 118 0.24 15.62 -3.65
C VAL A 118 -0.31 15.58 -2.22
N GLN A 119 -1.62 15.73 -2.09
CA GLN A 119 -2.29 15.67 -0.80
C GLN A 119 -2.19 14.25 -0.24
N CYS A 120 -1.69 14.13 0.98
CA CYS A 120 -1.63 12.89 1.73
C CYS A 120 -2.41 13.07 3.05
N ILE A 121 -3.36 12.17 3.33
CA ILE A 121 -4.20 12.20 4.53
C ILE A 121 -3.85 10.97 5.36
N ILE A 122 -3.66 11.14 6.67
CA ILE A 122 -3.55 10.03 7.61
C ILE A 122 -4.94 9.84 8.23
N ALA A 123 -5.54 8.68 8.03
CA ALA A 123 -6.83 8.33 8.61
C ALA A 123 -6.72 8.25 10.15
N PRO A 124 -7.79 8.49 10.91
CA PRO A 124 -7.78 8.25 12.36
C PRO A 124 -7.51 6.78 12.70
N PHE A 125 -8.09 5.88 11.90
CA PHE A 125 -7.91 4.44 11.99
C PHE A 125 -7.61 3.87 10.60
N GLU A 126 -8.59 3.25 9.94
CA GLU A 126 -8.36 2.59 8.65
C GLU A 126 -8.59 3.56 7.49
N ALA A 127 -7.76 3.46 6.45
CA ALA A 127 -7.89 4.24 5.24
C ALA A 127 -9.24 3.99 4.57
N ASP A 128 -9.82 2.80 4.71
CA ASP A 128 -11.07 2.41 4.07
C ASP A 128 -12.23 3.35 4.39
N ALA A 129 -12.52 3.53 5.68
CA ALA A 129 -13.58 4.42 6.15
C ALA A 129 -13.31 5.89 5.77
N GLN A 130 -12.04 6.31 5.80
CA GLN A 130 -11.65 7.67 5.44
C GLN A 130 -11.82 7.94 3.95
N MET A 131 -11.41 7.01 3.08
CA MET A 131 -11.60 7.10 1.63
C MET A 131 -13.08 7.09 1.26
N ALA A 132 -13.87 6.19 1.84
CA ALA A 132 -15.31 6.14 1.63
C ALA A 132 -15.98 7.45 2.02
N SER A 133 -15.67 7.99 3.20
CA SER A 133 -16.20 9.28 3.66
C SER A 133 -15.89 10.44 2.70
N ILE A 134 -14.67 10.51 2.15
CA ILE A 134 -14.27 11.55 1.19
C ILE A 134 -15.09 11.45 -0.11
N VAL A 135 -15.34 10.24 -0.61
CA VAL A 135 -16.12 10.04 -1.85
C VAL A 135 -17.61 10.31 -1.61
N LEU A 136 -18.19 9.75 -0.55
CA LEU A 136 -19.61 9.91 -0.22
C LEU A 136 -20.00 11.37 0.10
N SER A 137 -19.06 12.16 0.61
CA SER A 137 -19.25 13.60 0.84
C SER A 137 -18.99 14.47 -0.40
N GLY A 138 -18.74 13.87 -1.57
CA GLY A 138 -18.55 14.57 -2.84
C GLY A 138 -17.19 15.24 -3.03
N HIS A 139 -16.22 14.99 -2.14
CA HIS A 139 -14.90 15.61 -2.21
C HIS A 139 -13.97 14.93 -3.22
N ALA A 140 -14.25 13.68 -3.61
CA ALA A 140 -13.57 12.92 -4.65
C ALA A 140 -14.57 12.08 -5.47
N SER A 141 -14.16 11.68 -6.68
CA SER A 141 -15.05 11.00 -7.64
C SER A 141 -15.01 9.48 -7.59
N ALA A 142 -13.92 8.89 -7.10
CA ALA A 142 -13.73 7.44 -7.04
C ALA A 142 -12.63 7.08 -6.03
N VAL A 143 -12.61 5.82 -5.60
CA VAL A 143 -11.52 5.25 -4.82
C VAL A 143 -10.67 4.31 -5.68
N VAL A 144 -9.34 4.39 -5.54
CA VAL A 144 -8.40 3.42 -6.08
C VAL A 144 -7.96 2.50 -4.94
N THR A 145 -8.36 1.24 -5.00
CA THR A 145 -8.03 0.24 -3.97
C THR A 145 -7.93 -1.15 -4.61
N GLU A 146 -7.27 -2.07 -3.92
CA GLU A 146 -7.35 -3.51 -4.23
C GLU A 146 -8.27 -4.25 -3.25
N ASP A 147 -8.77 -3.55 -2.22
CA ASP A 147 -9.64 -4.12 -1.21
C ASP A 147 -11.12 -3.98 -1.58
N SER A 148 -11.86 -5.08 -1.47
CA SER A 148 -13.31 -5.10 -1.65
C SER A 148 -14.06 -4.53 -0.45
N ASP A 149 -13.37 -4.29 0.67
CA ASP A 149 -13.94 -3.80 1.92
C ASP A 149 -14.61 -2.41 1.78
N LEU A 150 -14.41 -1.69 0.66
CA LEU A 150 -15.10 -0.42 0.38
C LEU A 150 -16.52 -0.56 -0.16
N ILE A 151 -16.86 -1.71 -0.73
CA ILE A 151 -18.19 -1.94 -1.31
C ILE A 151 -19.29 -1.80 -0.23
N PRO A 152 -19.17 -2.39 0.97
CA PRO A 152 -20.15 -2.22 2.04
C PRO A 152 -20.33 -0.78 2.54
N TYR A 153 -19.36 0.11 2.31
CA TYR A 153 -19.49 1.52 2.67
C TYR A 153 -20.38 2.30 1.70
N GLY A 154 -20.83 1.71 0.58
CA GLY A 154 -21.68 2.36 -0.40
C GLY A 154 -20.92 3.23 -1.41
N VAL A 155 -19.62 3.00 -1.58
CA VAL A 155 -18.83 3.69 -2.61
C VAL A 155 -19.24 3.19 -3.98
N GLU A 156 -19.85 4.06 -4.79
CA GLU A 156 -20.38 3.70 -6.11
C GLU A 156 -19.32 3.59 -7.21
N SER A 157 -18.15 4.23 -7.05
CA SER A 157 -17.09 4.20 -8.05
C SER A 157 -15.77 3.74 -7.44
N CYS A 158 -15.43 2.49 -7.72
CA CYS A 158 -14.21 1.85 -7.26
C CYS A 158 -13.35 1.44 -8.45
N ILE A 159 -12.09 1.85 -8.43
CA ILE A 159 -11.07 1.54 -9.43
C ILE A 159 -10.15 0.46 -8.83
N TYR A 160 -10.23 -0.73 -9.42
CA TYR A 160 -9.46 -1.91 -9.03
C TYR A 160 -8.37 -2.24 -10.05
N LYS A 161 -7.34 -2.97 -9.61
CA LYS A 161 -6.28 -3.51 -10.47
C LYS A 161 -5.64 -2.46 -11.37
N LEU A 162 -5.43 -1.25 -10.85
CA LEU A 162 -4.78 -0.17 -11.58
C LEU A 162 -3.32 -0.54 -11.87
N ASP A 163 -2.99 -0.66 -13.15
CA ASP A 163 -1.64 -0.95 -13.61
C ASP A 163 -0.78 0.31 -13.77
N ARG A 164 0.47 0.11 -14.19
CA ARG A 164 1.47 1.18 -14.32
C ARG A 164 1.21 2.13 -15.50
N PHE A 165 0.31 1.78 -16.41
CA PHE A 165 -0.01 2.53 -17.63
C PHE A 165 -1.40 3.16 -17.61
N GLY A 166 -2.21 2.86 -16.58
CA GLY A 166 -3.57 3.38 -16.40
C GLY A 166 -4.67 2.37 -16.73
N GLY A 167 -4.32 1.15 -17.15
CA GLY A 167 -5.28 0.06 -17.29
C GLY A 167 -5.87 -0.31 -15.93
N CYS A 168 -7.20 -0.42 -15.85
CA CYS A 168 -7.89 -0.69 -14.59
C CYS A 168 -9.26 -1.34 -14.84
N LEU A 169 -9.85 -1.83 -13.77
CA LEU A 169 -11.25 -2.25 -13.71
C LEU A 169 -12.04 -1.21 -12.92
N VAL A 170 -13.20 -0.79 -13.43
CA VAL A 170 -14.08 0.14 -12.73
C VAL A 170 -15.36 -0.61 -12.38
N LEU A 171 -15.72 -0.59 -11.10
CA LEU A 171 -17.03 -0.97 -10.60
C LEU A 171 -17.86 0.29 -10.37
#